data_AF-A0A2N1PDH8-F1
#
_entry.id   AF-A0A2N1PDH8-F1
#
_cell.length_a   1.000
_cell.length_b   1.000
_cell.length_c   1.000
_cell.angle_alpha   90.00
_cell.angle_beta   90.00
_cell.angle_gamma   90.00
#
_symmetry.space_group_name_H-M   'P 1'
#
loop_
_entity.id
_entity.type
_entity.pdbx_description
1 polymer ?
#
loop_
_entity_poly.entity_id
_entity_poly.type
_entity_poly.pdbx_seq_one_letter_code
_entity_poly.pdbx_strand_id
1 'polypeptide(L)'
;MSSTNTRSYKAQKVIERMGKKLNRQIVGSLVACVHCGMCTNACHYVLANPDDPTYAPAYKADQIRKFFKKHYDWTGRVLPWWVKAKSLYTDQELEDLKDTVFGKCTNCRRCSINCPMGVDYATFNRMARGLLVSVGVMPEGVAVVSKDQWEIGNQMGVLREDYVDTLEWLSEELQGEWEDPAATIPIDKVDADVVYSINPREVKYDPRTISDAALIFYAAGENWTMPSECWDMTNFGLFSGDDDLGGAVAVRLYEKVKELNGKKLVISECGHGYRSTRCEGPNWGKTDVSFPMESSVITMLRYIKEGRIKVDKSKNTTPVTFHDSCNNARSCGLYEEPRELLNLVCSDFREMYPNRSENYCCTGGGGAMSMSEYTPRRLKSAKIKADQLKATGAEIVVTSCHNCVDGLSDLIRHYKLGMPVTQLVNLVANALVLEKKVMVPVEEIPEPAADLSGYRILVADDEPDFVTFVSTVLEDNGATVIRAYDGDSAITMARKEKPHMMTLDITMPGKSGIEVFEFLKKDPELQRIPVFIITGKPELRKLIYDRPVPPEGYMDKPITEEGLLFNIKQLLKIHHHQEKAESKKQT
;
A
#
# COMPACT_ATOMS: atom_id res chain seq x y z
N MET A 1 56.86 -26.13 -9.77
CA MET A 1 55.39 -26.13 -9.82
C MET A 1 54.88 -24.94 -9.03
N SER A 2 54.69 -23.79 -9.70
CA SER A 2 54.17 -22.55 -9.11
C SER A 2 52.97 -22.13 -9.95
N SER A 3 51.82 -22.78 -9.74
CA SER A 3 50.55 -22.24 -10.21
C SER A 3 50.05 -21.29 -9.13
N THR A 4 50.09 -20.01 -9.44
CA THR A 4 49.86 -18.89 -8.53
C THR A 4 48.51 -19.00 -7.82
N ASN A 5 48.54 -18.71 -6.52
CA ASN A 5 47.44 -18.56 -5.56
C ASN A 5 46.55 -17.33 -5.89
N THR A 6 46.35 -17.03 -7.19
CA THR A 6 45.70 -15.79 -7.64
C THR A 6 44.19 -15.93 -7.55
N ARG A 7 43.60 -15.19 -6.62
CA ARG A 7 42.16 -15.13 -6.42
C ARG A 7 41.50 -14.28 -7.50
N SER A 8 40.31 -14.65 -7.95
CA SER A 8 39.49 -13.81 -8.84
C SER A 8 39.14 -12.48 -8.16
N TYR A 9 38.88 -11.45 -8.96
CA TYR A 9 38.52 -10.13 -8.43
C TYR A 9 37.31 -10.20 -7.49
N LYS A 10 36.25 -10.90 -7.91
CA LYS A 10 35.01 -11.06 -7.12
C LYS A 10 35.29 -11.81 -5.81
N ALA A 11 36.01 -12.92 -5.86
CA ALA A 11 36.34 -13.68 -4.66
C ALA A 11 37.18 -12.84 -3.68
N GLN A 12 38.12 -12.03 -4.19
CA GLN A 12 38.92 -11.11 -3.38
C GLN A 12 38.04 -10.09 -2.65
N LYS A 13 37.09 -9.48 -3.37
CA LYS A 13 36.16 -8.51 -2.79
C LYS A 13 35.24 -9.11 -1.73
N VAL A 14 34.78 -10.35 -1.90
CA VAL A 14 33.99 -11.06 -0.89
C VAL A 14 34.77 -11.21 0.41
N ILE A 15 36.03 -11.64 0.35
CA ILE A 15 36.88 -11.81 1.53
C ILE A 15 37.17 -10.46 2.21
N GLU A 16 37.51 -9.42 1.44
CA GLU A 16 37.76 -8.07 1.97
C GLU A 16 36.53 -7.48 2.68
N ARG A 17 35.33 -7.73 2.15
CA ARG A 17 34.07 -7.17 2.69
C ARG A 17 33.52 -7.95 3.87
N MET A 18 33.88 -9.23 4.04
CA MET A 18 33.35 -10.08 5.10
C MET A 18 33.49 -9.44 6.48
N GLY A 19 34.66 -8.90 6.80
CA GLY A 19 34.94 -8.29 8.10
C GLY A 19 34.01 -7.13 8.44
N LYS A 20 33.56 -6.36 7.43
CA LYS A 20 32.63 -5.24 7.61
C LYS A 20 31.20 -5.70 7.97
N LYS A 21 30.84 -6.93 7.64
CA LYS A 21 29.52 -7.51 7.95
C LYS A 21 29.52 -8.40 9.19
N LEU A 22 30.69 -8.68 9.79
CA LEU A 22 30.75 -9.45 11.03
C LEU A 22 30.31 -8.61 12.22
N ASN A 23 29.42 -9.17 13.04
CA ASN A 23 29.02 -8.62 14.33
C ASN A 23 28.97 -9.74 15.37
N ARG A 24 28.73 -9.38 16.65
CA ARG A 24 28.73 -10.34 17.77
C ARG A 24 27.77 -11.52 17.53
N GLN A 25 26.57 -11.26 17.03
CA GLN A 25 25.55 -12.29 16.78
C GLN A 25 25.98 -13.27 15.67
N ILE A 26 26.53 -12.72 14.56
CA ILE A 26 27.02 -13.51 13.43
C ILE A 26 28.20 -14.37 13.86
N VAL A 27 29.20 -13.77 14.53
CA VAL A 27 30.39 -14.51 15.00
C VAL A 27 29.99 -15.61 15.97
N GLY A 28 29.12 -15.31 16.95
CA GLY A 28 28.59 -16.32 17.88
C GLY A 28 27.94 -17.49 17.15
N SER A 29 27.08 -17.22 16.16
CA SER A 29 26.42 -18.25 15.37
C SER A 29 27.38 -19.06 14.47
N LEU A 30 28.46 -18.44 14.00
CA LEU A 30 29.49 -19.11 13.19
C LEU A 30 30.34 -20.08 14.01
N VAL A 31 30.56 -19.81 15.31
CA VAL A 31 31.43 -20.65 16.17
C VAL A 31 30.66 -21.65 17.05
N ALA A 32 29.40 -21.39 17.40
CA ALA A 32 28.66 -22.16 18.41
C ALA A 32 28.19 -23.56 17.97
N CYS A 33 28.24 -23.89 16.68
CA CYS A 33 27.71 -25.16 16.17
C CYS A 33 28.53 -26.37 16.63
N VAL A 34 27.86 -27.32 17.28
CA VAL A 34 28.43 -28.61 17.74
C VAL A 34 28.06 -29.79 16.84
N HIS A 35 27.45 -29.53 15.67
CA HIS A 35 27.06 -30.54 14.68
C HIS A 35 26.11 -31.64 15.20
N CYS A 36 25.23 -31.34 16.17
CA CYS A 36 24.28 -32.31 16.75
C CYS A 36 23.18 -32.81 15.80
N GLY A 37 22.93 -32.13 14.68
CA GLY A 37 21.97 -32.57 13.65
C GLY A 37 20.50 -32.19 13.88
N MET A 38 20.11 -31.55 15.01
CA MET A 38 18.70 -31.17 15.25
C MET A 38 18.14 -30.24 14.16
N CYS A 39 18.97 -29.36 13.61
CA CYS A 39 18.59 -28.47 12.50
C CYS A 39 18.22 -29.25 11.22
N THR A 40 18.78 -30.44 11.02
CA THR A 40 18.49 -31.33 9.89
C THR A 40 17.08 -31.89 10.00
N ASN A 41 16.71 -32.43 11.16
CA ASN A 41 15.37 -32.94 11.44
C ASN A 41 14.30 -31.83 11.34
N ALA A 42 14.68 -30.59 11.63
CA ALA A 42 13.78 -29.45 11.54
C ALA A 42 13.58 -28.90 10.11
N CYS A 43 14.44 -29.23 9.15
CA CYS A 43 14.45 -28.56 7.85
C CYS A 43 13.66 -29.32 6.78
N HIS A 44 12.56 -28.75 6.30
CA HIS A 44 11.74 -29.34 5.22
C HIS A 44 12.51 -29.68 3.94
N TYR A 45 13.55 -28.90 3.58
CA TYR A 45 14.42 -29.23 2.44
C TYR A 45 15.13 -30.56 2.62
N VAL A 46 15.56 -30.89 3.84
CA VAL A 46 16.19 -32.18 4.15
C VAL A 46 15.15 -33.29 4.18
N LEU A 47 14.02 -33.06 4.86
CA LEU A 47 12.95 -34.05 4.95
C LEU A 47 12.42 -34.49 3.58
N ALA A 48 12.39 -33.58 2.60
CA ALA A 48 12.01 -33.88 1.22
C ALA A 48 13.15 -34.45 0.35
N ASN A 49 14.39 -34.41 0.83
CA ASN A 49 15.59 -34.85 0.10
C ASN A 49 16.55 -35.59 1.06
N PRO A 50 16.15 -36.73 1.66
CA PRO A 50 16.92 -37.40 2.70
C PRO A 50 18.29 -37.90 2.21
N ASP A 51 18.42 -38.20 0.91
CA ASP A 51 19.64 -38.76 0.31
C ASP A 51 20.67 -37.69 -0.08
N ASP A 52 20.35 -36.41 0.04
CA ASP A 52 21.25 -35.30 -0.30
C ASP A 52 21.67 -34.53 0.97
N PRO A 53 22.86 -34.83 1.53
CA PRO A 53 23.34 -34.18 2.75
C PRO A 53 23.62 -32.68 2.55
N THR A 54 23.67 -32.20 1.30
CA THR A 54 23.97 -30.79 1.02
C THR A 54 22.81 -29.85 1.41
N TYR A 55 21.60 -30.37 1.64
CA TYR A 55 20.48 -29.60 2.18
C TYR A 55 20.56 -29.33 3.68
N ALA A 56 21.37 -30.11 4.41
CA ALA A 56 21.47 -29.99 5.86
C ALA A 56 21.90 -28.57 6.25
N PRO A 57 21.21 -27.88 7.18
CA PRO A 57 21.60 -26.54 7.59
C PRO A 57 23.04 -26.46 8.10
N ALA A 58 23.53 -27.49 8.79
CA ALA A 58 24.93 -27.56 9.21
C ALA A 58 25.90 -27.60 8.01
N TYR A 59 25.59 -28.39 6.97
CA TYR A 59 26.41 -28.44 5.74
C TYR A 59 26.45 -27.08 5.02
N LYS A 60 25.29 -26.45 4.85
CA LYS A 60 25.19 -25.13 4.20
C LYS A 60 25.93 -24.06 5.00
N ALA A 61 25.76 -24.09 6.32
CA ALA A 61 26.49 -23.21 7.22
C ALA A 61 28.00 -23.42 7.16
N ASP A 62 28.46 -24.66 7.02
CA ASP A 62 29.88 -24.98 6.90
C ASP A 62 30.52 -24.44 5.62
N GLN A 63 29.75 -24.25 4.53
CA GLN A 63 30.27 -23.55 3.36
C GLN A 63 30.68 -22.11 3.68
N ILE A 64 30.00 -21.47 4.64
CA ILE A 64 30.31 -20.12 5.12
C ILE A 64 31.40 -20.18 6.21
N ARG A 65 31.31 -21.12 7.14
CA ARG A 65 32.29 -21.26 8.24
C ARG A 65 33.69 -21.56 7.74
N LYS A 66 33.86 -22.29 6.63
CA LYS A 66 35.19 -22.62 6.09
C LYS A 66 36.03 -21.37 5.84
N PHE A 67 35.48 -20.36 5.16
CA PHE A 67 36.20 -19.13 4.86
C PHE A 67 36.16 -18.11 5.99
N PHE A 68 35.13 -18.13 6.85
CA PHE A 68 35.21 -17.44 8.14
C PHE A 68 36.42 -17.90 8.95
N LYS A 69 36.55 -19.22 9.16
CA LYS A 69 37.64 -19.80 9.96
C LYS A 69 39.00 -19.45 9.38
N LYS A 70 39.14 -19.53 8.05
CA LYS A 70 40.41 -19.25 7.39
C LYS A 70 40.92 -17.82 7.63
N HIS A 71 40.02 -16.84 7.73
CA HIS A 71 40.37 -15.42 7.74
C HIS A 71 40.22 -14.75 9.11
N TYR A 72 39.30 -15.22 9.96
CA TYR A 72 38.93 -14.55 11.21
C TYR A 72 39.17 -15.40 12.46
N ASP A 73 39.18 -16.72 12.35
CA ASP A 73 39.49 -17.61 13.47
C ASP A 73 40.99 -17.88 13.59
N TRP A 74 41.52 -17.94 14.81
CA TRP A 74 42.95 -18.16 15.03
C TRP A 74 43.35 -19.61 14.71
N THR A 75 42.52 -20.61 15.07
CA THR A 75 42.81 -22.02 14.77
C THR A 75 42.76 -22.27 13.27
N GLY A 76 41.86 -21.60 12.55
CA GLY A 76 41.79 -21.69 11.09
C GLY A 76 42.96 -21.01 10.36
N ARG A 77 43.63 -20.04 10.98
CA ARG A 77 44.86 -19.43 10.43
C ARG A 77 46.09 -20.29 10.66
N VAL A 78 46.22 -20.89 11.85
CA VAL A 78 47.42 -21.67 12.26
C VAL A 78 47.32 -23.14 11.84
N LEU A 79 46.15 -23.77 12.02
CA LEU A 79 45.91 -25.20 11.79
C LEU A 79 44.71 -25.43 10.84
N PRO A 80 44.76 -24.91 9.58
CA PRO A 80 43.60 -24.93 8.68
C PRO A 80 43.09 -26.33 8.35
N TRP A 81 43.97 -27.34 8.28
CA TRP A 81 43.59 -28.72 7.99
C TRP A 81 42.76 -29.35 9.12
N TRP A 82 43.05 -29.01 10.38
CA TRP A 82 42.39 -29.59 11.55
C TRP A 82 40.94 -29.12 11.66
N VAL A 83 40.69 -27.83 11.40
CA VAL A 83 39.34 -27.23 11.49
C VAL A 83 38.62 -27.12 10.15
N LYS A 84 39.18 -27.77 9.10
CA LYS A 84 38.69 -27.76 7.72
C LYS A 84 38.51 -26.35 7.14
N ALA A 85 39.36 -25.40 7.52
CA ALA A 85 39.31 -24.03 7.01
C ALA A 85 39.78 -23.96 5.54
N LYS A 86 39.00 -23.29 4.69
CA LYS A 86 39.28 -23.09 3.27
C LYS A 86 38.89 -21.67 2.86
N SER A 87 39.58 -21.06 1.89
CA SER A 87 39.20 -19.75 1.32
C SER A 87 38.46 -19.94 -0.01
N LEU A 88 37.82 -18.87 -0.47
CA LEU A 88 37.32 -18.72 -1.84
C LEU A 88 38.44 -18.19 -2.75
N TYR A 89 38.49 -18.67 -3.99
CA TYR A 89 39.49 -18.37 -5.01
C TYR A 89 38.89 -18.06 -6.38
N THR A 90 37.85 -18.78 -6.79
CA THR A 90 37.31 -18.72 -8.16
C THR A 90 35.87 -18.20 -8.19
N ASP A 91 35.45 -17.70 -9.34
CA ASP A 91 34.05 -17.29 -9.55
C ASP A 91 33.10 -18.49 -9.51
N GLN A 92 33.55 -19.68 -9.94
CA GLN A 92 32.75 -20.92 -9.83
C GLN A 92 32.43 -21.26 -8.38
N GLU A 93 33.37 -21.10 -7.44
CA GLU A 93 33.10 -21.31 -6.02
C GLU A 93 32.07 -20.30 -5.46
N LEU A 94 31.98 -19.09 -6.03
CA LEU A 94 30.94 -18.12 -5.68
C LEU A 94 29.57 -18.55 -6.22
N GLU A 95 29.52 -19.10 -7.43
CA GLU A 95 28.29 -19.67 -8.01
C GLU A 95 27.80 -20.91 -7.22
N ASP A 96 28.71 -21.77 -6.77
CA ASP A 96 28.36 -22.91 -5.90
C ASP A 96 27.84 -22.43 -4.53
N LEU A 97 28.43 -21.37 -3.99
CA LEU A 97 27.94 -20.74 -2.77
C LEU A 97 26.56 -20.08 -3.00
N LYS A 98 26.34 -19.44 -4.16
CA LYS A 98 25.04 -18.87 -4.56
C LYS A 98 23.94 -19.93 -4.51
N ASP A 99 24.14 -21.09 -5.13
CA ASP A 99 23.19 -22.20 -5.08
C ASP A 99 22.91 -22.67 -3.65
N THR A 100 23.95 -22.69 -2.80
CA THR A 100 23.82 -23.07 -1.39
C THR A 100 22.97 -22.08 -0.59
N VAL A 101 23.24 -20.77 -0.71
CA VAL A 101 22.63 -19.74 0.14
C VAL A 101 21.27 -19.25 -0.37
N PHE A 102 21.02 -19.34 -1.67
CA PHE A 102 19.75 -18.99 -2.32
C PHE A 102 18.92 -20.24 -2.64
N GLY A 103 19.46 -21.14 -3.47
CA GLY A 103 18.71 -22.28 -4.03
C GLY A 103 18.37 -23.40 -3.04
N LYS A 104 19.10 -23.54 -1.93
CA LYS A 104 18.87 -24.58 -0.90
C LYS A 104 18.37 -24.02 0.43
N CYS A 105 18.01 -22.74 0.49
CA CYS A 105 17.57 -22.10 1.73
C CYS A 105 16.59 -20.96 1.46
N THR A 106 15.42 -21.00 2.12
CA THR A 106 14.42 -19.91 2.08
C THR A 106 14.58 -18.89 3.23
N ASN A 107 15.65 -19.00 4.03
CA ASN A 107 15.87 -18.20 5.24
C ASN A 107 14.69 -18.21 6.24
N CYS A 108 13.86 -19.26 6.22
CA CYS A 108 12.65 -19.33 7.05
C CYS A 108 12.89 -19.46 8.56
N ARG A 109 14.15 -19.54 9.03
CA ARG A 109 14.56 -19.63 10.45
C ARG A 109 14.07 -20.85 11.25
N ARG A 110 13.36 -21.81 10.66
CA ARG A 110 12.92 -23.02 11.39
C ARG A 110 14.08 -23.83 11.98
N CYS A 111 15.21 -23.88 11.28
CA CYS A 111 16.44 -24.51 11.79
C CYS A 111 17.13 -23.71 12.91
N SER A 112 16.98 -22.37 12.90
CA SER A 112 17.55 -21.49 13.93
C SER A 112 16.79 -21.66 15.26
N ILE A 113 15.45 -21.66 15.22
CA ILE A 113 14.63 -21.78 16.44
C ILE A 113 14.74 -23.16 17.10
N ASN A 114 15.03 -24.20 16.31
CA ASN A 114 15.23 -25.56 16.78
C ASN A 114 16.70 -25.87 17.14
N CYS A 115 17.61 -24.88 17.14
CA CYS A 115 19.01 -25.11 17.47
C CYS A 115 19.22 -24.98 18.99
N PRO A 116 19.65 -26.04 19.71
CA PRO A 116 19.89 -25.97 21.15
C PRO A 116 21.08 -25.06 21.52
N MET A 117 21.98 -24.81 20.56
CA MET A 117 23.13 -23.92 20.74
C MET A 117 22.82 -22.46 20.40
N GLY A 118 21.59 -22.14 19.99
CA GLY A 118 21.21 -20.79 19.57
C GLY A 118 21.87 -20.31 18.27
N VAL A 119 22.30 -21.24 17.39
CA VAL A 119 22.89 -20.87 16.09
C VAL A 119 21.81 -20.30 15.17
N ASP A 120 21.92 -19.01 14.85
CA ASP A 120 21.03 -18.39 13.86
C ASP A 120 21.62 -18.46 12.46
N TYR A 121 21.38 -19.59 11.79
CA TYR A 121 21.81 -19.81 10.41
C TYR A 121 21.27 -18.76 9.44
N ALA A 122 20.01 -18.33 9.59
CA ALA A 122 19.41 -17.39 8.63
C ALA A 122 20.12 -16.04 8.62
N THR A 123 20.61 -15.58 9.77
CA THR A 123 21.29 -14.28 9.90
C THR A 123 22.63 -14.28 9.16
N PHE A 124 23.49 -15.27 9.36
CA PHE A 124 24.75 -15.31 8.61
C PHE A 124 24.61 -15.88 7.19
N ASN A 125 23.54 -16.61 6.87
CA ASN A 125 23.18 -16.93 5.48
C ASN A 125 22.81 -15.66 4.71
N ARG A 126 22.03 -14.76 5.32
CA ARG A 126 21.72 -13.44 4.74
C ARG A 126 22.98 -12.59 4.56
N MET A 127 23.91 -12.60 5.53
CA MET A 127 25.23 -11.99 5.35
C MET A 127 25.94 -12.54 4.11
N ALA A 128 25.98 -13.87 3.94
CA ALA A 128 26.61 -14.49 2.78
C ALA A 128 25.96 -14.09 1.46
N ARG A 129 24.62 -14.01 1.42
CA ARG A 129 23.89 -13.46 0.26
C ARG A 129 24.33 -12.03 -0.06
N GLY A 130 24.37 -11.16 0.95
CA GLY A 130 24.82 -9.77 0.77
C GLY A 130 26.26 -9.65 0.27
N LEU A 131 27.16 -10.54 0.73
CA LEU A 131 28.54 -10.59 0.22
C LEU A 131 28.57 -10.94 -1.27
N LEU A 132 27.80 -11.94 -1.70
CA LEU A 132 27.71 -12.34 -3.11
C LEU A 132 27.05 -11.26 -3.98
N VAL A 133 25.95 -10.68 -3.52
CA VAL A 133 25.25 -9.58 -4.19
C VAL A 133 26.17 -8.40 -4.43
N SER A 134 27.01 -8.06 -3.44
CA SER A 134 27.96 -6.94 -3.55
C SER A 134 28.98 -7.08 -4.70
N VAL A 135 29.21 -8.31 -5.19
CA VAL A 135 30.13 -8.59 -6.31
C VAL A 135 29.39 -9.06 -7.58
N GLY A 136 28.07 -8.84 -7.64
CA GLY A 136 27.24 -9.18 -8.78
C GLY A 136 27.01 -10.68 -8.95
N VAL A 137 27.05 -11.46 -7.87
CA VAL A 137 26.74 -12.90 -7.89
C VAL A 137 25.42 -13.13 -7.17
N MET A 138 24.33 -13.24 -7.93
CA MET A 138 23.00 -13.49 -7.38
C MET A 138 22.08 -14.09 -8.46
N PRO A 139 20.95 -14.72 -8.08
CA PRO A 139 19.91 -15.15 -9.01
C PRO A 139 19.38 -13.97 -9.83
N GLU A 140 19.06 -14.20 -11.10
CA GLU A 140 18.70 -13.13 -12.05
C GLU A 140 17.47 -12.35 -11.57
N GLY A 141 16.39 -13.03 -11.18
CA GLY A 141 15.20 -12.33 -10.69
C GLY A 141 15.39 -11.65 -9.33
N VAL A 142 16.40 -12.02 -8.53
CA VAL A 142 16.78 -11.21 -7.35
C VAL A 142 17.46 -9.91 -7.80
N ALA A 143 18.30 -9.96 -8.84
CA ALA A 143 18.95 -8.78 -9.38
C ALA A 143 17.94 -7.80 -10.00
N VAL A 144 17.03 -8.28 -10.85
CA VAL A 144 16.00 -7.46 -11.51
C VAL A 144 15.11 -6.78 -10.47
N VAL A 145 14.56 -7.56 -9.54
CA VAL A 145 13.63 -7.01 -8.53
C VAL A 145 14.34 -6.02 -7.59
N SER A 146 15.60 -6.27 -7.23
CA SER A 146 16.39 -5.32 -6.43
C SER A 146 16.70 -4.04 -7.19
N LYS A 147 16.94 -4.14 -8.51
CA LYS A 147 17.15 -2.99 -9.40
C LYS A 147 15.89 -2.13 -9.48
N ASP A 148 14.73 -2.74 -9.74
CA ASP A 148 13.45 -2.03 -9.84
C ASP A 148 13.13 -1.27 -8.54
N GLN A 149 13.43 -1.87 -7.38
CA GLN A 149 13.23 -1.20 -6.10
C GLN A 149 14.22 -0.04 -5.85
N TRP A 150 15.44 -0.12 -6.38
CA TRP A 150 16.38 1.00 -6.35
C TRP A 150 15.91 2.17 -7.25
N GLU A 151 15.53 1.86 -8.49
CA GLU A 151 15.26 2.84 -9.55
C GLU A 151 13.84 3.42 -9.49
N ILE A 152 12.83 2.57 -9.33
CA ILE A 152 11.40 2.94 -9.36
C ILE A 152 10.85 3.14 -7.94
N GLY A 153 11.50 2.53 -6.94
CA GLY A 153 11.07 2.62 -5.54
C GLY A 153 10.11 1.50 -5.13
N ASN A 154 9.71 0.62 -6.05
CA ASN A 154 8.97 -0.59 -5.73
C ASN A 154 9.43 -1.82 -6.52
N GLN A 155 9.26 -2.99 -5.91
CA GLN A 155 9.79 -4.26 -6.43
C GLN A 155 9.06 -4.84 -7.67
N MET A 156 7.94 -4.25 -8.09
CA MET A 156 7.17 -4.72 -9.27
C MET A 156 7.18 -3.75 -10.45
N GLY A 157 7.94 -2.64 -10.33
CA GLY A 157 8.01 -1.59 -11.34
C GLY A 157 6.66 -0.91 -11.62
N VAL A 158 5.80 -0.80 -10.61
CA VAL A 158 4.52 -0.08 -10.71
C VAL A 158 4.82 1.42 -10.77
N LEU A 159 4.37 2.12 -11.80
CA LEU A 159 4.59 3.56 -11.89
C LEU A 159 3.65 4.30 -10.93
N ARG A 160 3.97 5.57 -10.65
CA ARG A 160 3.17 6.37 -9.72
C ARG A 160 1.76 6.56 -10.24
N GLU A 161 1.62 6.85 -11.52
CA GLU A 161 0.35 7.10 -12.19
C GLU A 161 -0.52 5.85 -12.12
N ASP A 162 0.01 4.69 -12.53
CA ASP A 162 -0.71 3.40 -12.46
C ASP A 162 -1.22 3.08 -11.04
N TYR A 163 -0.41 3.39 -10.03
CA TYR A 163 -0.78 3.17 -8.65
C TYR A 163 -1.89 4.10 -8.18
N VAL A 164 -1.77 5.41 -8.45
CA VAL A 164 -2.80 6.40 -8.08
C VAL A 164 -4.11 6.12 -8.80
N ASP A 165 -4.07 5.86 -10.12
CA ASP A 165 -5.24 5.51 -10.92
C ASP A 165 -5.95 4.26 -10.35
N THR A 166 -5.19 3.26 -9.90
CA THR A 166 -5.75 2.08 -9.25
C THR A 166 -6.45 2.44 -7.93
N LEU A 167 -5.87 3.29 -7.11
CA LEU A 167 -6.48 3.71 -5.84
C LEU A 167 -7.74 4.55 -6.06
N GLU A 168 -7.74 5.43 -7.05
CA GLU A 168 -8.89 6.26 -7.41
C GLU A 168 -10.04 5.39 -7.92
N TRP A 169 -9.77 4.45 -8.83
CA TRP A 169 -10.77 3.49 -9.30
C TRP A 169 -11.37 2.67 -8.15
N LEU A 170 -10.53 2.14 -7.25
CA LEU A 170 -11.02 1.40 -6.08
C LEU A 170 -11.83 2.27 -5.12
N SER A 171 -11.49 3.55 -4.99
CA SER A 171 -12.22 4.53 -4.19
C SER A 171 -13.61 4.78 -4.78
N GLU A 172 -13.73 4.94 -6.10
CA GLU A 172 -15.01 5.10 -6.80
C GLU A 172 -15.90 3.84 -6.68
N GLU A 173 -15.32 2.64 -6.82
CA GLU A 173 -16.05 1.39 -6.61
C GLU A 173 -16.60 1.28 -5.18
N LEU A 174 -15.78 1.61 -4.19
CA LEU A 174 -16.18 1.57 -2.78
C LEU A 174 -17.30 2.57 -2.48
N GLN A 175 -17.22 3.80 -3.02
CA GLN A 175 -18.28 4.80 -2.91
C GLN A 175 -19.57 4.33 -3.58
N GLY A 176 -19.48 3.71 -4.77
CA GLY A 176 -20.62 3.20 -5.52
C GLY A 176 -21.31 2.02 -4.84
N GLU A 177 -20.54 1.06 -4.30
CA GLU A 177 -21.09 -0.13 -3.63
C GLU A 177 -21.87 0.22 -2.35
N TRP A 178 -21.37 1.21 -1.62
CA TRP A 178 -21.91 1.64 -0.32
C TRP A 178 -22.79 2.89 -0.39
N GLU A 179 -22.89 3.51 -1.56
CA GLU A 179 -23.66 4.75 -1.80
C GLU A 179 -23.36 5.85 -0.76
N ASP A 180 -22.10 5.92 -0.29
CA ASP A 180 -21.64 6.88 0.70
C ASP A 180 -20.35 7.55 0.19
N PRO A 181 -20.35 8.86 -0.11
CA PRO A 181 -19.15 9.58 -0.55
C PRO A 181 -17.99 9.52 0.44
N ALA A 182 -18.24 9.24 1.72
CA ALA A 182 -17.20 9.07 2.73
C ALA A 182 -16.46 7.72 2.63
N ALA A 183 -16.99 6.74 1.89
CA ALA A 183 -16.37 5.43 1.67
C ALA A 183 -15.27 5.52 0.60
N THR A 184 -14.21 6.27 0.91
CA THR A 184 -13.14 6.64 -0.04
C THR A 184 -11.78 6.10 0.41
N ILE A 185 -10.83 6.03 -0.53
CA ILE A 185 -9.41 5.79 -0.25
C ILE A 185 -8.66 7.14 -0.25
N PRO A 186 -8.39 7.75 0.92
CA PRO A 186 -7.69 9.03 1.00
C PRO A 186 -6.20 8.90 0.65
N ILE A 187 -5.75 9.66 -0.35
CA ILE A 187 -4.35 9.70 -0.79
C ILE A 187 -3.65 10.96 -0.26
N ASP A 188 -2.45 10.79 0.30
CA ASP A 188 -1.61 11.88 0.85
C ASP A 188 -2.33 12.83 1.82
N LYS A 189 -3.33 12.34 2.55
CA LYS A 189 -4.03 13.12 3.56
C LYS A 189 -3.10 13.37 4.75
N VAL A 190 -2.81 14.64 5.00
CA VAL A 190 -2.01 15.08 6.16
C VAL A 190 -2.78 14.90 7.47
N ASP A 191 -2.05 14.76 8.57
CA ASP A 191 -2.59 14.59 9.93
C ASP A 191 -3.46 13.32 10.09
N ALA A 192 -3.17 12.27 9.31
CA ALA A 192 -3.82 10.98 9.45
C ALA A 192 -3.33 10.22 10.70
N ASP A 193 -4.26 9.53 11.38
CA ASP A 193 -3.90 8.64 12.49
C ASP A 193 -3.18 7.38 11.99
N VAL A 194 -3.54 6.92 10.79
CA VAL A 194 -2.95 5.76 10.12
C VAL A 194 -2.45 6.12 8.73
N VAL A 195 -1.17 5.87 8.46
CA VAL A 195 -0.62 5.76 7.11
C VAL A 195 -0.54 4.28 6.76
N TYR A 196 -1.22 3.86 5.69
CA TYR A 196 -1.29 2.47 5.26
C TYR A 196 -0.33 2.20 4.10
N SER A 197 0.55 1.22 4.26
CA SER A 197 1.55 0.82 3.27
C SER A 197 1.37 -0.64 2.88
N ILE A 198 1.53 -0.91 1.58
CA ILE A 198 1.13 -2.16 0.94
C ILE A 198 2.29 -2.85 0.21
N ASN A 199 2.08 -4.11 -0.13
CA ASN A 199 2.89 -4.83 -1.09
C ASN A 199 2.47 -4.44 -2.51
N PRO A 200 3.39 -4.15 -3.46
CA PRO A 200 3.06 -3.84 -4.85
C PRO A 200 2.26 -4.92 -5.58
N ARG A 201 2.29 -6.16 -5.06
CA ARG A 201 1.42 -7.24 -5.50
C ARG A 201 -0.06 -6.87 -5.40
N GLU A 202 -0.45 -6.16 -4.36
CA GLU A 202 -1.83 -5.77 -4.10
C GLU A 202 -2.33 -4.92 -5.27
N VAL A 203 -1.58 -3.88 -5.66
CA VAL A 203 -1.90 -3.05 -6.83
C VAL A 203 -1.92 -3.86 -8.12
N LYS A 204 -0.87 -4.65 -8.37
CA LYS A 204 -0.65 -5.28 -9.69
C LYS A 204 -1.48 -6.53 -9.96
N TYR A 205 -1.82 -7.29 -8.91
CA TYR A 205 -2.37 -8.64 -9.06
C TYR A 205 -3.50 -8.98 -8.09
N ASP A 206 -3.75 -8.21 -7.02
CA ASP A 206 -4.84 -8.49 -6.08
C ASP A 206 -5.41 -7.21 -5.42
N PRO A 207 -5.93 -6.26 -6.24
CA PRO A 207 -6.36 -4.94 -5.75
C PRO A 207 -7.50 -5.03 -4.74
N ARG A 208 -8.28 -6.11 -4.78
CA ARG A 208 -9.34 -6.41 -3.80
C ARG A 208 -8.89 -6.37 -2.35
N THR A 209 -7.64 -6.73 -2.07
CA THR A 209 -7.09 -6.65 -0.70
C THR A 209 -6.94 -5.22 -0.19
N ILE A 210 -6.74 -4.26 -1.10
CA ILE A 210 -6.77 -2.82 -0.80
C ILE A 210 -8.21 -2.39 -0.53
N SER A 211 -9.16 -2.82 -1.38
CA SER A 211 -10.60 -2.54 -1.19
C SER A 211 -11.12 -3.09 0.15
N ASP A 212 -10.77 -4.33 0.50
CA ASP A 212 -11.16 -4.96 1.77
C ASP A 212 -10.59 -4.20 2.97
N ALA A 213 -9.32 -3.75 2.89
CA ALA A 213 -8.72 -2.92 3.93
C ALA A 213 -9.41 -1.55 4.03
N ALA A 214 -9.70 -0.91 2.90
CA ALA A 214 -10.40 0.37 2.84
C ALA A 214 -11.81 0.28 3.44
N LEU A 215 -12.55 -0.79 3.13
CA LEU A 215 -13.86 -1.08 3.72
C LEU A 215 -13.77 -1.22 5.25
N ILE A 216 -12.75 -1.92 5.75
CA ILE A 216 -12.53 -2.06 7.20
C ILE A 216 -12.20 -0.71 7.85
N PHE A 217 -11.37 0.13 7.23
CA PHE A 217 -11.07 1.46 7.75
C PHE A 217 -12.29 2.37 7.74
N TYR A 218 -13.08 2.34 6.67
CA TYR A 218 -14.35 3.05 6.57
C TYR A 218 -15.34 2.59 7.66
N ALA A 219 -15.53 1.27 7.81
CA ALA A 219 -16.36 0.67 8.85
C ALA A 219 -15.95 1.11 10.27
N ALA A 220 -14.63 1.21 10.51
CA ALA A 220 -14.07 1.60 11.79
C ALA A 220 -14.09 3.12 12.04
N GLY A 221 -14.53 3.93 11.05
CA GLY A 221 -14.43 5.39 11.05
C GLY A 221 -12.98 5.87 11.22
N GLU A 222 -12.01 5.16 10.64
CA GLU A 222 -10.60 5.50 10.84
C GLU A 222 -10.19 6.74 10.04
N ASN A 223 -9.37 7.58 10.67
CA ASN A 223 -8.69 8.67 9.97
C ASN A 223 -7.38 8.14 9.38
N TRP A 224 -7.42 7.72 8.11
CA TRP A 224 -6.31 7.04 7.46
C TRP A 224 -5.90 7.70 6.14
N THR A 225 -4.77 7.25 5.58
CA THR A 225 -4.32 7.62 4.24
C THR A 225 -3.38 6.57 3.63
N MET A 226 -3.33 6.51 2.30
CA MET A 226 -2.26 5.84 1.55
C MET A 226 -1.33 6.90 0.93
N PRO A 227 -0.01 6.73 1.01
CA PRO A 227 0.91 7.66 0.36
C PRO A 227 0.94 7.42 -1.15
N SER A 228 1.00 8.47 -1.97
CA SER A 228 1.09 8.34 -3.44
C SER A 228 2.46 7.90 -3.93
N GLU A 229 3.50 8.08 -3.12
CA GLU A 229 4.89 7.72 -3.39
C GLU A 229 5.52 7.04 -2.17
N CYS A 230 6.65 6.37 -2.35
CA CYS A 230 7.40 5.73 -1.26
C CYS A 230 6.56 4.76 -0.41
N TRP A 231 5.57 4.12 -1.02
CA TRP A 231 4.57 3.30 -0.36
C TRP A 231 4.96 1.81 -0.22
N ASP A 232 5.99 1.34 -0.94
CA ASP A 232 6.43 -0.06 -0.94
C ASP A 232 7.18 -0.42 0.36
N MET A 233 6.67 -1.44 1.07
CA MET A 233 7.30 -2.01 2.27
C MET A 233 7.92 -3.41 2.08
N THR A 234 7.82 -3.98 0.88
CA THR A 234 8.24 -5.36 0.54
C THR A 234 9.74 -5.57 0.75
N ASN A 235 10.55 -4.55 0.46
CA ASN A 235 11.98 -4.44 0.82
C ASN A 235 12.81 -5.71 0.53
N PHE A 236 13.27 -5.82 -0.72
CA PHE A 236 14.05 -6.95 -1.23
C PHE A 236 15.47 -7.01 -0.66
N GLY A 237 15.95 -5.95 0.00
CA GLY A 237 17.17 -5.95 0.80
C GLY A 237 17.21 -7.09 1.83
N LEU A 238 16.03 -7.47 2.35
CA LEU A 238 15.91 -8.63 3.24
C LEU A 238 16.30 -9.96 2.55
N PHE A 239 15.97 -10.13 1.27
CA PHE A 239 16.21 -11.36 0.51
C PHE A 239 17.58 -11.40 -0.16
N SER A 240 18.01 -10.29 -0.74
CA SER A 240 19.33 -10.12 -1.35
C SER A 240 20.44 -10.09 -0.28
N GLY A 241 20.11 -9.66 0.95
CA GLY A 241 21.10 -9.41 2.00
C GLY A 241 21.86 -8.09 1.80
N ASP A 242 21.35 -7.23 0.92
CA ASP A 242 21.82 -5.86 0.74
C ASP A 242 21.18 -4.97 1.82
N ASP A 243 22.00 -4.59 2.79
CA ASP A 243 21.58 -3.74 3.91
C ASP A 243 21.33 -2.30 3.44
N ASP A 244 22.03 -1.84 2.40
CA ASP A 244 21.93 -0.47 1.91
C ASP A 244 20.62 -0.26 1.15
N LEU A 245 20.25 -1.23 0.30
CA LEU A 245 18.91 -1.28 -0.32
C LEU A 245 17.82 -1.35 0.75
N GLY A 246 18.01 -2.25 1.73
CA GLY A 246 17.02 -2.43 2.78
C GLY A 246 16.82 -1.19 3.64
N GLY A 247 17.90 -0.44 3.91
CA GLY A 247 17.84 0.84 4.60
C GLY A 247 17.15 1.91 3.76
N ALA A 248 17.50 2.05 2.48
CA ALA A 248 16.93 3.06 1.59
C ALA A 248 15.41 2.92 1.45
N VAL A 249 14.90 1.69 1.25
CA VAL A 249 13.46 1.43 1.12
C VAL A 249 12.72 1.77 2.42
N ALA A 250 13.25 1.35 3.57
CA ALA A 250 12.62 1.64 4.86
C ALA A 250 12.60 3.15 5.15
N VAL A 251 13.72 3.85 4.93
CA VAL A 251 13.84 5.29 5.19
C VAL A 251 12.89 6.11 4.32
N ARG A 252 12.78 5.80 3.02
CA ARG A 252 11.82 6.47 2.11
C ARG A 252 10.40 6.43 2.67
N LEU A 253 9.95 5.24 3.11
CA LEU A 253 8.63 5.09 3.71
C LEU A 253 8.51 5.85 5.04
N TYR A 254 9.55 5.84 5.88
CA TYR A 254 9.52 6.58 7.15
C TYR A 254 9.47 8.08 6.98
N GLU A 255 10.22 8.61 6.01
CA GLU A 255 10.21 10.02 5.65
C GLU A 255 8.84 10.42 5.12
N LYS A 256 8.22 9.58 4.29
CA LYS A 256 6.86 9.84 3.79
C LYS A 256 5.82 9.86 4.92
N VAL A 257 5.91 8.95 5.90
CA VAL A 257 5.02 8.99 7.07
C VAL A 257 5.20 10.29 7.87
N LYS A 258 6.44 10.77 8.03
CA LYS A 258 6.75 12.05 8.71
C LYS A 258 6.24 13.24 7.91
N GLU A 259 6.41 13.24 6.59
CA GLU A 259 5.92 14.28 5.68
C GLU A 259 4.40 14.45 5.79
N LEU A 260 3.65 13.35 5.86
CA LEU A 260 2.20 13.35 6.03
C LEU A 260 1.75 13.67 7.48
N ASN A 261 2.69 13.93 8.39
CA ASN A 261 2.44 14.05 9.83
C ASN A 261 1.63 12.86 10.40
N GLY A 262 1.89 11.65 9.88
CA GLY A 262 1.16 10.43 10.25
C GLY A 262 1.52 9.94 11.64
N LYS A 263 0.51 9.56 12.44
CA LYS A 263 0.75 9.10 13.82
C LYS A 263 1.19 7.65 13.92
N LYS A 264 0.83 6.80 12.95
CA LYS A 264 1.16 5.36 12.93
C LYS A 264 1.31 4.88 11.50
N LEU A 265 2.29 4.00 11.26
CA LEU A 265 2.40 3.23 10.01
C LEU A 265 1.75 1.86 10.21
N VAL A 266 0.69 1.56 9.44
CA VAL A 266 0.07 0.24 9.37
C VAL A 266 0.53 -0.44 8.09
N ILE A 267 1.05 -1.66 8.24
CA ILE A 267 1.60 -2.45 7.15
C ILE A 267 0.60 -3.53 6.78
N SER A 268 0.28 -3.66 5.48
CA SER A 268 -0.61 -4.69 4.95
C SER A 268 -0.13 -6.12 5.25
N GLU A 269 -0.89 -7.13 4.84
CA GLU A 269 -0.57 -8.54 5.07
C GLU A 269 0.62 -9.04 4.25
N CYS A 270 1.82 -8.58 4.61
CA CYS A 270 3.07 -9.00 4.02
C CYS A 270 4.08 -9.28 5.13
N GLY A 271 4.20 -10.55 5.54
CA GLY A 271 5.03 -10.84 6.71
C GLY A 271 6.51 -10.48 6.54
N HIS A 272 7.06 -10.57 5.33
CA HIS A 272 8.45 -10.17 5.11
C HIS A 272 8.60 -8.65 5.09
N GLY A 273 7.63 -7.93 4.50
CA GLY A 273 7.59 -6.48 4.52
C GLY A 273 7.40 -5.90 5.93
N TYR A 274 6.55 -6.52 6.74
CA TYR A 274 6.43 -6.21 8.16
C TYR A 274 7.76 -6.36 8.90
N ARG A 275 8.47 -7.46 8.68
CA ARG A 275 9.80 -7.68 9.29
C ARG A 275 10.83 -6.67 8.80
N SER A 276 10.98 -6.53 7.48
CA SER A 276 12.02 -5.69 6.88
C SER A 276 11.83 -4.22 7.21
N THR A 277 10.60 -3.75 7.26
CA THR A 277 10.28 -2.38 7.65
C THR A 277 10.40 -2.27 9.17
N ARG A 278 9.47 -2.86 9.94
CA ARG A 278 9.41 -2.61 11.39
C ARG A 278 10.63 -3.09 12.18
N CYS A 279 11.15 -4.29 11.90
CA CYS A 279 12.11 -4.95 12.79
C CYS A 279 13.56 -4.71 12.36
N GLU A 280 13.81 -4.69 11.06
CA GLU A 280 15.16 -4.60 10.51
C GLU A 280 15.47 -3.19 9.96
N GLY A 281 14.47 -2.49 9.45
CA GLY A 281 14.59 -1.19 8.78
C GLY A 281 15.27 -0.11 9.61
N PRO A 282 14.96 0.10 10.91
CA PRO A 282 15.68 1.08 11.72
C PRO A 282 17.19 0.79 11.81
N ASN A 283 17.57 -0.48 11.87
CA ASN A 283 18.97 -0.89 11.95
C ASN A 283 19.71 -0.71 10.62
N TRP A 284 19.05 -1.01 9.49
CA TRP A 284 19.63 -0.86 8.16
C TRP A 284 19.70 0.61 7.74
N GLY A 285 18.62 1.36 7.94
CA GLY A 285 18.52 2.79 7.68
C GLY A 285 19.26 3.67 8.69
N LYS A 286 19.73 3.08 9.80
CA LYS A 286 20.43 3.78 10.90
C LYS A 286 19.67 5.02 11.35
N THR A 287 18.36 4.87 11.52
CA THR A 287 17.45 5.96 11.83
C THR A 287 16.51 5.54 12.94
N ASP A 288 16.19 6.50 13.81
CA ASP A 288 15.17 6.32 14.83
C ASP A 288 13.79 6.62 14.23
N VAL A 289 12.83 5.77 14.56
CA VAL A 289 11.44 5.90 14.12
C VAL A 289 10.62 6.53 15.24
N SER A 290 10.03 7.69 14.98
CA SER A 290 9.29 8.50 15.95
C SER A 290 7.81 8.13 16.08
N PHE A 291 7.36 7.11 15.37
CA PHE A 291 5.96 6.65 15.34
C PHE A 291 5.89 5.12 15.47
N PRO A 292 4.80 4.57 16.03
CA PRO A 292 4.56 3.14 16.06
C PRO A 292 4.34 2.54 14.66
N MET A 293 4.77 1.30 14.49
CA MET A 293 4.52 0.47 13.31
C MET A 293 3.75 -0.78 13.70
N GLU A 294 2.65 -1.06 13.00
CA GLU A 294 1.69 -2.11 13.33
C GLU A 294 1.34 -2.95 12.09
N SER A 295 1.04 -4.24 12.29
CA SER A 295 0.51 -5.09 11.23
C SER A 295 -0.99 -4.88 11.12
N SER A 296 -1.53 -4.85 9.91
CA SER A 296 -2.98 -4.78 9.66
C SER A 296 -3.77 -5.84 10.44
N VAL A 297 -3.20 -7.02 10.69
CA VAL A 297 -3.81 -8.08 11.52
C VAL A 297 -4.12 -7.58 12.94
N ILE A 298 -3.17 -6.88 13.56
CA ILE A 298 -3.35 -6.32 14.91
C ILE A 298 -4.38 -5.18 14.85
N THR A 299 -4.32 -4.34 13.81
CA THR A 299 -5.28 -3.26 13.58
C THR A 299 -6.72 -3.77 13.49
N MET A 300 -6.97 -4.79 12.65
CA MET A 300 -8.30 -5.40 12.49
C MET A 300 -8.80 -6.03 13.79
N LEU A 301 -7.94 -6.78 14.49
CA LEU A 301 -8.28 -7.38 15.77
C LEU A 301 -8.64 -6.32 16.82
N ARG A 302 -7.88 -5.22 16.86
CA ARG A 302 -8.12 -4.10 17.77
C ARG A 302 -9.45 -3.42 17.48
N TYR A 303 -9.79 -3.15 16.22
CA TYR A 303 -11.08 -2.55 15.88
C TYR A 303 -12.28 -3.41 16.31
N ILE A 304 -12.19 -4.73 16.18
CA ILE A 304 -13.24 -5.64 16.66
C ILE A 304 -13.35 -5.57 18.19
N LYS A 305 -12.23 -5.65 18.91
CA LYS A 305 -12.20 -5.61 20.38
C LYS A 305 -12.68 -4.28 20.96
N GLU A 306 -12.37 -3.18 20.30
CA GLU A 306 -12.82 -1.83 20.67
C GLU A 306 -14.30 -1.58 20.29
N GLY A 307 -14.94 -2.51 19.58
CA GLY A 307 -16.32 -2.36 19.09
C GLY A 307 -16.47 -1.34 17.96
N ARG A 308 -15.36 -0.89 17.35
CA ARG A 308 -15.35 0.03 16.19
C ARG A 308 -15.90 -0.64 14.94
N ILE A 309 -15.71 -1.96 14.82
CA ILE A 309 -16.36 -2.77 13.77
C ILE A 309 -17.04 -3.99 14.40
N LYS A 310 -18.13 -4.43 13.78
CA LYS A 310 -18.86 -5.65 14.16
C LYS A 310 -18.66 -6.71 13.08
N VAL A 311 -18.51 -7.96 13.51
CA VAL A 311 -18.29 -9.10 12.62
C VAL A 311 -19.26 -10.24 12.91
N ASP A 312 -19.63 -10.97 11.86
CA ASP A 312 -20.44 -12.19 11.92
C ASP A 312 -19.70 -13.35 11.26
N LYS A 313 -19.22 -14.28 12.09
CA LYS A 313 -18.53 -15.49 11.64
C LYS A 313 -19.39 -16.42 10.80
N SER A 314 -20.72 -16.28 10.81
CA SER A 314 -21.61 -17.09 9.98
C SER A 314 -21.47 -16.79 8.49
N LYS A 315 -20.81 -15.69 8.12
CA LYS A 315 -20.46 -15.35 6.74
C LYS A 315 -19.28 -16.13 6.17
N ASN A 316 -18.45 -16.73 7.04
CA ASN A 316 -17.34 -17.60 6.67
C ASN A 316 -17.56 -19.02 7.24
N THR A 317 -18.28 -19.85 6.49
CA THR A 317 -18.65 -21.22 6.88
C THR A 317 -17.73 -22.31 6.37
N THR A 318 -17.01 -22.04 5.27
CA THR A 318 -16.08 -23.00 4.70
C THR A 318 -14.94 -23.27 5.68
N PRO A 319 -14.55 -24.54 5.91
CA PRO A 319 -13.48 -24.88 6.84
C PRO A 319 -12.14 -24.27 6.44
N VAL A 320 -11.51 -23.52 7.35
CA VAL A 320 -10.24 -22.82 7.10
C VAL A 320 -9.11 -23.36 7.97
N THR A 321 -7.87 -23.33 7.45
CA THR A 321 -6.64 -23.56 8.24
C THR A 321 -5.71 -22.35 8.12
N PHE A 322 -4.85 -22.14 9.12
CA PHE A 322 -3.91 -21.02 9.11
C PHE A 322 -2.46 -21.45 8.83
N HIS A 323 -1.78 -20.68 8.00
CA HIS A 323 -0.35 -20.78 7.74
C HIS A 323 0.40 -19.64 8.44
N ASP A 324 1.17 -19.99 9.48
CA ASP A 324 2.09 -19.06 10.13
C ASP A 324 3.26 -18.66 9.20
N SER A 325 3.25 -17.41 8.72
CA SER A 325 4.35 -16.84 7.93
C SER A 325 5.65 -16.81 8.73
N CYS A 326 6.75 -17.25 8.13
CA CYS A 326 8.04 -17.34 8.82
C CYS A 326 8.59 -15.98 9.29
N ASN A 327 8.18 -14.88 8.65
CA ASN A 327 8.61 -13.55 9.06
C ASN A 327 7.71 -13.00 10.18
N ASN A 328 6.38 -13.04 10.04
CA ASN A 328 5.46 -12.61 11.10
C ASN A 328 5.60 -13.44 12.38
N ALA A 329 5.52 -14.76 12.25
CA ALA A 329 5.53 -15.65 13.40
C ALA A 329 6.95 -15.77 13.98
N ARG A 330 7.86 -16.47 13.29
CA ARG A 330 9.20 -16.75 13.83
C ARG A 330 10.11 -15.55 14.03
N SER A 331 9.97 -14.49 13.23
CA SER A 331 10.88 -13.33 13.32
C SER A 331 10.29 -12.15 14.06
N CYS A 332 8.96 -12.01 14.10
CA CYS A 332 8.29 -10.87 14.73
C CYS A 332 7.39 -11.25 15.90
N GLY A 333 7.13 -12.53 16.15
CA GLY A 333 6.36 -13.02 17.30
C GLY A 333 4.84 -12.99 17.15
N LEU A 334 4.32 -12.74 15.94
CA LEU A 334 2.87 -12.67 15.68
C LEU A 334 2.29 -14.09 15.53
N TYR A 335 1.84 -14.67 16.64
CA TYR A 335 1.37 -16.06 16.72
C TYR A 335 -0.12 -16.16 17.04
N GLU A 336 -0.59 -15.48 18.09
CA GLU A 336 -1.96 -15.69 18.58
C GLU A 336 -2.96 -14.75 17.91
N GLU A 337 -2.52 -13.55 17.53
CA GLU A 337 -3.37 -12.51 16.96
C GLU A 337 -4.11 -12.98 15.69
N PRO A 338 -3.46 -13.68 14.73
CA PRO A 338 -4.16 -14.26 13.59
C PRO A 338 -5.22 -15.29 14.00
N ARG A 339 -4.95 -16.10 15.03
CA ARG A 339 -5.86 -17.15 15.50
C ARG A 339 -7.07 -16.56 16.20
N GLU A 340 -6.84 -15.56 17.04
CA GLU A 340 -7.91 -14.83 17.69
C GLU A 340 -8.83 -14.17 16.66
N LEU A 341 -8.24 -13.52 15.65
CA LEU A 341 -8.99 -12.93 14.55
C LEU A 341 -9.81 -13.99 13.79
N LEU A 342 -9.22 -15.12 13.42
CA LEU A 342 -9.92 -16.23 12.77
C LEU A 342 -11.09 -16.78 13.60
N ASN A 343 -10.92 -16.93 14.91
CA ASN A 343 -12.01 -17.41 15.77
C ASN A 343 -13.18 -16.41 15.86
N LEU A 344 -12.92 -15.12 15.63
CA LEU A 344 -13.95 -14.07 15.59
C LEU A 344 -14.68 -14.00 14.24
N VAL A 345 -13.99 -14.35 13.13
CA VAL A 345 -14.54 -14.16 11.78
C VAL A 345 -14.86 -15.45 11.04
N CYS A 346 -14.47 -16.63 11.53
CA CYS A 346 -14.74 -17.93 10.90
C CYS A 346 -15.50 -18.86 11.84
N SER A 347 -16.41 -19.65 11.28
CA SER A 347 -17.19 -20.61 12.06
C SER A 347 -16.53 -21.99 12.21
N ASP A 348 -15.65 -22.38 11.28
CA ASP A 348 -14.88 -23.64 11.32
C ASP A 348 -13.39 -23.36 11.04
N PHE A 349 -12.62 -23.12 12.12
CA PHE A 349 -11.16 -23.00 12.07
C PHE A 349 -10.50 -24.31 12.52
N ARG A 350 -9.77 -24.94 11.60
CA ARG A 350 -9.01 -26.17 11.82
C ARG A 350 -7.52 -25.84 11.86
N GLU A 351 -6.93 -25.93 13.04
CA GLU A 351 -5.53 -25.57 13.24
C GLU A 351 -4.58 -26.53 12.51
N MET A 352 -3.52 -25.98 11.91
CA MET A 352 -2.46 -26.76 11.28
C MET A 352 -1.53 -27.35 12.33
N TYR A 353 -0.94 -28.53 12.08
CA TYR A 353 0.13 -29.06 12.93
C TYR A 353 1.33 -29.56 12.11
N PRO A 354 2.59 -29.24 12.48
CA PRO A 354 2.99 -28.28 13.51
C PRO A 354 2.67 -26.82 13.14
N ASN A 355 2.48 -25.94 14.13
CA ASN A 355 2.14 -24.53 13.91
C ASN A 355 3.10 -23.57 14.61
N ARG A 356 2.83 -22.26 14.57
CA ARG A 356 3.61 -21.19 15.21
C ARG A 356 5.08 -21.26 14.79
N SER A 357 5.98 -21.27 15.76
CA SER A 357 7.43 -21.38 15.54
C SER A 357 7.82 -22.66 14.80
N GLU A 358 7.05 -23.73 14.95
CA GLU A 358 7.30 -25.04 14.36
C GLU A 358 6.67 -25.24 12.97
N ASN A 359 5.94 -24.26 12.45
CA ASN A 359 5.31 -24.36 11.13
C ASN A 359 6.33 -24.55 9.99
N TYR A 360 6.02 -25.37 8.98
CA TYR A 360 6.89 -25.47 7.80
C TYR A 360 6.77 -24.24 6.88
N CYS A 361 7.82 -23.98 6.09
CA CYS A 361 7.85 -22.85 5.15
C CYS A 361 6.81 -23.04 4.03
N CYS A 362 6.21 -21.95 3.53
CA CYS A 362 5.41 -21.94 2.29
C CYS A 362 6.25 -22.18 1.02
N THR A 363 7.59 -22.22 1.16
CA THR A 363 8.58 -22.30 0.09
C THR A 363 8.74 -21.07 -0.80
N GLY A 364 7.84 -20.08 -0.76
CA GLY A 364 7.97 -18.79 -1.47
C GLY A 364 8.88 -17.75 -0.79
N GLY A 365 9.30 -17.99 0.46
CA GLY A 365 10.14 -17.06 1.24
C GLY A 365 11.59 -16.97 0.75
N GLY A 366 12.32 -15.95 1.20
CA GLY A 366 13.75 -15.79 0.93
C GLY A 366 14.07 -15.41 -0.52
N GLY A 367 13.14 -14.73 -1.21
CA GLY A 367 13.24 -14.38 -2.64
C GLY A 367 12.87 -15.51 -3.59
N ALA A 368 12.41 -16.67 -3.11
CA ALA A 368 12.26 -17.87 -3.94
C ALA A 368 11.24 -17.74 -5.06
N MET A 369 10.27 -16.82 -4.93
CA MET A 369 9.31 -16.54 -6.00
C MET A 369 9.94 -15.87 -7.23
N SER A 370 11.06 -15.14 -7.07
CA SER A 370 11.77 -14.52 -8.20
C SER A 370 12.93 -15.37 -8.73
N MET A 371 13.13 -16.59 -8.20
CA MET A 371 14.22 -17.48 -8.59
C MET A 371 13.69 -18.69 -9.36
N SER A 372 13.22 -18.43 -10.59
CA SER A 372 12.55 -19.43 -11.43
C SER A 372 13.40 -20.68 -11.66
N GLU A 373 14.73 -20.54 -11.71
CA GLU A 373 15.70 -21.63 -11.88
C GLU A 373 15.65 -22.66 -10.73
N TYR A 374 15.18 -22.26 -9.55
CA TYR A 374 15.05 -23.14 -8.38
C TYR A 374 13.64 -23.70 -8.19
N THR A 375 12.68 -23.36 -9.06
CA THR A 375 11.27 -23.79 -8.93
C THR A 375 11.10 -25.31 -8.79
N PRO A 376 11.70 -26.16 -9.64
CA PRO A 376 11.53 -27.62 -9.51
C PRO A 376 11.98 -28.15 -8.15
N ARG A 377 13.12 -27.65 -7.65
CA ARG A 377 13.70 -28.02 -6.36
C ARG A 377 12.86 -27.51 -5.18
N ARG A 378 12.40 -26.26 -5.27
CA ARG A 378 11.50 -25.63 -4.31
C ARG A 378 10.21 -26.43 -4.18
N LEU A 379 9.57 -26.77 -5.29
CA LEU A 379 8.33 -27.54 -5.31
C LEU A 379 8.52 -28.97 -4.80
N LYS A 380 9.62 -29.65 -5.16
CA LYS A 380 9.97 -30.94 -4.54
C LYS A 380 10.04 -30.84 -3.01
N SER A 381 10.67 -29.77 -2.50
CA SER A 381 10.81 -29.52 -1.06
C SER A 381 9.50 -29.10 -0.39
N ALA A 382 8.54 -28.61 -1.18
CA ALA A 382 7.21 -28.22 -0.72
C ALA A 382 6.32 -29.40 -0.34
N LYS A 383 6.70 -30.65 -0.69
CA LYS A 383 5.97 -31.87 -0.30
C LYS A 383 5.62 -31.88 1.19
N ILE A 384 6.56 -31.50 2.06
CA ILE A 384 6.36 -31.48 3.51
C ILE A 384 5.24 -30.52 3.92
N LYS A 385 5.18 -29.33 3.28
CA LYS A 385 4.09 -28.38 3.51
C LYS A 385 2.78 -28.85 2.89
N ALA A 386 2.82 -29.51 1.73
CA ALA A 386 1.63 -30.06 1.08
C ALA A 386 0.98 -31.16 1.93
N ASP A 387 1.78 -32.09 2.46
CA ASP A 387 1.30 -33.14 3.38
C ASP A 387 0.71 -32.51 4.65
N GLN A 388 1.36 -31.47 5.17
CA GLN A 388 0.88 -30.72 6.33
C GLN A 388 -0.47 -30.04 6.08
N LEU A 389 -0.66 -29.42 4.91
CA LEU A 389 -1.92 -28.80 4.51
C LEU A 389 -3.02 -29.85 4.36
N LYS A 390 -2.73 -30.96 3.69
CA LYS A 390 -3.68 -32.05 3.49
C LYS A 390 -4.17 -32.64 4.82
N ALA A 391 -3.29 -32.72 5.83
CA ALA A 391 -3.61 -33.27 7.13
C ALA A 391 -4.61 -32.43 7.95
N THR A 392 -4.83 -31.15 7.61
CA THR A 392 -5.77 -30.30 8.35
C THR A 392 -7.23 -30.64 8.04
N GLY A 393 -7.48 -31.24 6.86
CA GLY A 393 -8.83 -31.45 6.34
C GLY A 393 -9.60 -30.16 6.06
N ALA A 394 -8.97 -28.99 6.12
CA ALA A 394 -9.59 -27.72 5.76
C ALA A 394 -9.74 -27.60 4.24
N GLU A 395 -10.62 -26.73 3.79
CA GLU A 395 -10.82 -26.44 2.36
C GLU A 395 -10.07 -25.17 1.94
N ILE A 396 -9.89 -24.21 2.84
CA ILE A 396 -9.21 -22.93 2.55
C ILE A 396 -7.95 -22.79 3.41
N VAL A 397 -6.88 -22.25 2.82
CA VAL A 397 -5.65 -21.87 3.55
C VAL A 397 -5.61 -20.36 3.73
N VAL A 398 -5.45 -19.91 4.96
CA VAL A 398 -5.33 -18.49 5.32
C VAL A 398 -3.88 -18.18 5.69
N THR A 399 -3.33 -17.04 5.26
CA THR A 399 -1.99 -16.57 5.64
C THR A 399 -1.94 -15.05 5.75
N SER A 400 -1.09 -14.52 6.63
CA SER A 400 -0.85 -13.07 6.76
C SER A 400 0.35 -12.56 5.96
N CYS A 401 0.54 -13.07 4.74
CA CYS A 401 1.72 -12.74 3.94
C CYS A 401 1.52 -13.00 2.45
N HIS A 402 1.55 -11.96 1.63
CA HIS A 402 1.51 -12.06 0.17
C HIS A 402 2.52 -13.03 -0.46
N ASN A 403 3.79 -13.06 -0.03
CA ASN A 403 4.73 -14.07 -0.55
C ASN A 403 4.34 -15.50 -0.17
N CYS A 404 3.61 -15.69 0.94
CA CYS A 404 3.06 -16.99 1.29
C CYS A 404 1.84 -17.31 0.42
N VAL A 405 1.02 -16.32 0.04
CA VAL A 405 -0.08 -16.52 -0.93
C VAL A 405 0.46 -17.14 -2.21
N ASP A 406 1.52 -16.58 -2.81
CA ASP A 406 2.08 -17.12 -4.05
C ASP A 406 2.76 -18.49 -3.83
N GLY A 407 3.58 -18.61 -2.78
CA GLY A 407 4.28 -19.87 -2.49
C GLY A 407 3.33 -21.04 -2.19
N LEU A 408 2.25 -20.79 -1.44
CA LEU A 408 1.20 -21.76 -1.14
C LEU A 408 0.38 -22.06 -2.39
N SER A 409 -0.01 -21.06 -3.17
CA SER A 409 -0.78 -21.26 -4.41
C SER A 409 -0.02 -22.15 -5.39
N ASP A 410 1.28 -21.93 -5.56
CA ASP A 410 2.14 -22.74 -6.41
C ASP A 410 2.22 -24.20 -5.96
N LEU A 411 2.48 -24.45 -4.68
CA LEU A 411 2.59 -25.83 -4.19
C LEU A 411 1.23 -26.54 -4.16
N ILE A 412 0.14 -25.83 -3.86
CA ILE A 412 -1.22 -26.37 -3.88
C ILE A 412 -1.59 -26.80 -5.29
N ARG A 413 -1.26 -25.99 -6.31
CA ARG A 413 -1.45 -26.34 -7.72
C ARG A 413 -0.59 -27.54 -8.11
N HIS A 414 0.69 -27.55 -7.73
CA HIS A 414 1.61 -28.65 -8.03
C HIS A 414 1.15 -29.99 -7.44
N TYR A 415 0.67 -30.00 -6.19
CA TYR A 415 0.20 -31.19 -5.49
C TYR A 415 -1.32 -31.44 -5.62
N LYS A 416 -2.02 -30.61 -6.40
CA LYS A 416 -3.47 -30.71 -6.67
C LYS A 416 -4.33 -30.84 -5.41
N LEU A 417 -4.05 -30.00 -4.41
CA LEU A 417 -4.74 -30.08 -3.11
C LEU A 417 -6.15 -29.48 -3.15
N GLY A 418 -6.47 -28.63 -4.14
CA GLY A 418 -7.79 -28.02 -4.28
C GLY A 418 -8.12 -26.98 -3.19
N MET A 419 -7.12 -26.43 -2.50
CA MET A 419 -7.32 -25.48 -1.41
C MET A 419 -7.00 -24.05 -1.83
N PRO A 420 -7.98 -23.15 -2.09
CA PRO A 420 -7.66 -21.76 -2.38
C PRO A 420 -6.93 -21.10 -1.19
N VAL A 421 -6.09 -20.13 -1.50
CA VAL A 421 -5.35 -19.34 -0.50
C VAL A 421 -6.00 -17.97 -0.38
N THR A 422 -6.27 -17.54 0.86
CA THR A 422 -6.83 -16.23 1.19
C THR A 422 -6.04 -15.58 2.33
N GLN A 423 -6.40 -14.35 2.67
CA GLN A 423 -5.78 -13.55 3.72
C GLN A 423 -6.80 -13.17 4.80
N LEU A 424 -6.33 -12.69 5.94
CA LEU A 424 -7.23 -12.37 7.05
C LEU A 424 -8.13 -11.19 6.71
N VAL A 425 -7.62 -10.20 5.96
CA VAL A 425 -8.32 -8.99 5.52
C VAL A 425 -9.56 -9.35 4.71
N ASN A 426 -9.47 -10.34 3.82
CA ASN A 426 -10.62 -10.80 3.02
C ASN A 426 -11.71 -11.41 3.92
N LEU A 427 -11.30 -12.23 4.90
CA LEU A 427 -12.23 -12.89 5.81
C LEU A 427 -12.87 -11.90 6.78
N VAL A 428 -12.12 -10.90 7.26
CA VAL A 428 -12.63 -9.83 8.11
C VAL A 428 -13.61 -8.97 7.34
N ALA A 429 -13.25 -8.52 6.13
CA ALA A 429 -14.12 -7.72 5.27
C ALA A 429 -15.43 -8.46 4.96
N ASN A 430 -15.35 -9.74 4.56
CA ASN A 430 -16.54 -10.57 4.34
C ASN A 430 -17.38 -10.73 5.62
N ALA A 431 -16.75 -10.85 6.79
CA ALA A 431 -17.45 -10.97 8.07
C ALA A 431 -18.08 -9.66 8.57
N LEU A 432 -17.75 -8.49 7.99
CA LEU A 432 -18.26 -7.21 8.48
C LEU A 432 -19.80 -7.19 8.50
N VAL A 433 -20.34 -6.73 9.62
CA VAL A 433 -21.77 -6.41 9.76
C VAL A 433 -21.89 -4.91 9.63
N LEU A 434 -22.04 -4.48 8.39
CA LEU A 434 -22.42 -3.13 8.06
C LEU A 434 -23.91 -3.15 7.76
N GLU A 435 -24.67 -2.39 8.55
CA GLU A 435 -25.93 -1.90 8.04
C GLU A 435 -25.55 -0.94 6.93
N LYS A 436 -25.86 -1.28 5.66
CA LYS A 436 -25.94 -0.24 4.64
C LYS A 436 -26.77 0.83 5.32
N LYS A 437 -26.22 2.04 5.48
CA LYS A 437 -27.07 3.18 5.85
C LYS A 437 -28.14 3.10 4.78
N VAL A 438 -29.34 2.68 5.17
CA VAL A 438 -30.50 2.93 4.34
C VAL A 438 -30.41 4.45 4.30
N MET A 439 -29.98 4.98 3.16
CA MET A 439 -30.50 6.25 2.76
C MET A 439 -31.99 5.98 2.79
N VAL A 440 -32.58 6.23 3.97
CA VAL A 440 -33.97 6.63 4.04
C VAL A 440 -33.94 7.69 2.97
N PRO A 441 -34.64 7.50 1.83
CA PRO A 441 -34.90 8.66 1.02
C PRO A 441 -35.45 9.59 2.07
N VAL A 442 -34.66 10.62 2.43
CA VAL A 442 -35.23 11.82 3.00
C VAL A 442 -36.37 11.98 2.06
N GLU A 443 -37.59 11.79 2.58
CA GLU A 443 -38.81 11.89 1.80
C GLU A 443 -38.46 13.03 0.88
N GLU A 444 -38.45 12.78 -0.43
CA GLU A 444 -38.55 13.93 -1.30
C GLU A 444 -39.82 14.58 -0.73
N ILE A 445 -39.63 15.54 0.20
CA ILE A 445 -40.26 16.83 0.12
C ILE A 445 -40.09 17.02 -1.36
N PRO A 446 -41.16 16.85 -2.17
CA PRO A 446 -41.02 17.23 -3.55
C PRO A 446 -40.38 18.58 -3.41
N GLU A 447 -39.12 18.73 -3.86
CA GLU A 447 -38.67 20.08 -4.08
C GLU A 447 -39.81 20.57 -4.96
N PRO A 448 -40.64 21.53 -4.47
CA PRO A 448 -41.56 22.14 -5.38
C PRO A 448 -40.60 22.55 -6.47
N ALA A 449 -40.75 21.99 -7.68
CA ALA A 449 -39.93 22.37 -8.81
C ALA A 449 -39.81 23.87 -8.66
N ALA A 450 -38.62 24.33 -8.23
CA ALA A 450 -38.51 25.65 -7.62
C ALA A 450 -38.57 26.55 -8.84
N ASP A 451 -39.80 26.82 -9.20
CA ASP A 451 -40.25 27.62 -10.28
C ASP A 451 -39.54 28.94 -10.02
N LEU A 452 -38.69 29.33 -10.96
CA LEU A 452 -38.03 30.61 -10.94
C LEU A 452 -39.05 31.74 -11.14
N SER A 453 -40.36 31.45 -11.12
CA SER A 453 -41.44 32.43 -11.05
C SER A 453 -41.20 33.48 -9.97
N GLY A 454 -41.25 34.73 -10.41
CA GLY A 454 -40.98 35.90 -9.58
C GLY A 454 -39.50 36.34 -9.57
N TYR A 455 -38.56 35.50 -10.00
CA TYR A 455 -37.17 35.92 -10.17
C TYR A 455 -36.95 36.60 -11.52
N ARG A 456 -36.18 37.69 -11.46
CA ARG A 456 -35.66 38.44 -12.62
C ARG A 456 -34.17 38.21 -12.70
N ILE A 457 -33.68 37.62 -13.79
CA ILE A 457 -32.26 37.28 -13.97
C ILE A 457 -31.73 38.03 -15.18
N LEU A 458 -30.61 38.74 -15.03
CA LEU A 458 -29.92 39.40 -16.13
C LEU A 458 -28.86 38.46 -16.72
N VAL A 459 -28.95 38.18 -18.01
CA VAL A 459 -27.97 37.38 -18.74
C VAL A 459 -27.14 38.32 -19.62
N ALA A 460 -25.85 38.43 -19.33
CA ALA A 460 -24.90 39.26 -20.05
C ALA A 460 -23.81 38.41 -20.72
N ASP A 461 -23.89 38.27 -22.04
CA ASP A 461 -22.93 37.53 -22.88
C ASP A 461 -23.01 38.07 -24.32
N ASP A 462 -21.89 38.19 -25.02
CA ASP A 462 -21.84 38.76 -26.37
C ASP A 462 -22.21 37.76 -27.46
N GLU A 463 -22.25 36.47 -27.15
CA GLU A 463 -22.66 35.40 -28.06
C GLU A 463 -24.20 35.24 -28.07
N PRO A 464 -24.92 35.64 -29.15
CA PRO A 464 -26.38 35.67 -29.14
C PRO A 464 -27.02 34.29 -28.97
N ASP A 465 -26.38 33.25 -29.49
CA ASP A 465 -26.83 31.86 -29.38
C ASP A 465 -26.73 31.37 -27.92
N PHE A 466 -25.68 31.77 -27.21
CA PHE A 466 -25.50 31.42 -25.81
C PHE A 466 -26.49 32.15 -24.90
N VAL A 467 -26.69 33.46 -25.12
CA VAL A 467 -27.74 34.22 -24.42
C VAL A 467 -29.10 33.59 -24.65
N THR A 468 -29.38 33.14 -25.88
CA THR A 468 -30.65 32.48 -26.21
C THR A 468 -30.78 31.15 -25.46
N PHE A 469 -29.75 30.31 -25.46
CA PHE A 469 -29.73 29.06 -24.71
C PHE A 469 -30.00 29.27 -23.21
N VAL A 470 -29.24 30.14 -22.55
CA VAL A 470 -29.40 30.44 -21.12
C VAL A 470 -30.76 31.04 -20.84
N SER A 471 -31.24 31.96 -21.69
CA SER A 471 -32.54 32.59 -21.52
C SER A 471 -33.67 31.56 -21.63
N THR A 472 -33.65 30.69 -22.63
CA THR A 472 -34.67 29.64 -22.81
C THR A 472 -34.73 28.72 -21.61
N VAL A 473 -33.57 28.23 -21.14
CA VAL A 473 -33.51 27.35 -19.94
C VAL A 473 -34.13 28.04 -18.72
N LEU A 474 -33.84 29.32 -18.50
CA LEU A 474 -34.36 30.07 -17.35
C LEU A 474 -35.85 30.44 -17.50
N GLU A 475 -36.29 30.82 -18.69
CA GLU A 475 -37.69 31.16 -19.01
C GLU A 475 -38.59 29.91 -18.93
N ASP A 476 -38.14 28.76 -19.44
CA ASP A 476 -38.84 27.47 -19.36
C ASP A 476 -39.00 27.01 -17.89
N ASN A 477 -38.15 27.50 -17.00
CA ASN A 477 -38.21 27.28 -15.56
C ASN A 477 -38.87 28.45 -14.79
N GLY A 478 -39.51 29.40 -15.47
CA GLY A 478 -40.36 30.45 -14.89
C GLY A 478 -39.71 31.80 -14.58
N ALA A 479 -38.41 31.96 -14.85
CA ALA A 479 -37.73 33.23 -14.62
C ALA A 479 -38.14 34.28 -15.66
N THR A 480 -38.15 35.55 -15.27
CA THR A 480 -38.13 36.67 -16.23
C THR A 480 -36.68 37.00 -16.57
N VAL A 481 -36.27 36.79 -17.81
CA VAL A 481 -34.89 37.03 -18.24
C VAL A 481 -34.75 38.41 -18.88
N ILE A 482 -33.72 39.14 -18.45
CA ILE A 482 -33.28 40.38 -19.08
C ILE A 482 -31.99 40.05 -19.84
N ARG A 483 -31.87 40.51 -21.09
CA ARG A 483 -30.75 40.16 -21.97
C ARG A 483 -29.87 41.38 -22.20
N ALA A 484 -28.56 41.20 -22.09
CA ALA A 484 -27.54 42.19 -22.43
C ALA A 484 -26.43 41.53 -23.26
N TYR A 485 -25.91 42.25 -24.24
CA TYR A 485 -24.94 41.70 -25.22
C TYR A 485 -23.58 42.41 -25.17
N ASP A 486 -23.42 43.34 -24.23
CA ASP A 486 -22.21 44.11 -24.01
C ASP A 486 -22.18 44.62 -22.56
N GLY A 487 -21.01 45.02 -22.08
CA GLY A 487 -20.86 45.41 -20.67
C GLY A 487 -21.57 46.72 -20.29
N ASP A 488 -21.74 47.66 -21.23
CA ASP A 488 -22.42 48.93 -20.96
C ASP A 488 -23.94 48.74 -20.87
N SER A 489 -24.51 47.89 -21.74
CA SER A 489 -25.92 47.50 -21.65
C SER A 489 -26.20 46.67 -20.39
N ALA A 490 -25.29 45.77 -19.99
CA ALA A 490 -25.42 44.98 -18.75
C ALA A 490 -25.54 45.89 -17.50
N ILE A 491 -24.68 46.90 -17.36
CA ILE A 491 -24.73 47.86 -16.25
C ILE A 491 -26.02 48.68 -16.29
N THR A 492 -26.40 49.16 -17.47
CA THR A 492 -27.61 49.98 -17.66
C THR A 492 -28.87 49.19 -17.26
N MET A 493 -28.98 47.93 -17.70
CA MET A 493 -30.10 47.05 -17.38
C MET A 493 -30.09 46.64 -15.90
N ALA A 494 -28.92 46.39 -15.30
CA ALA A 494 -28.82 46.08 -13.87
C ALA A 494 -29.38 47.21 -12.99
N ARG A 495 -29.09 48.48 -13.33
CA ARG A 495 -29.64 49.65 -12.62
C ARG A 495 -31.14 49.81 -12.81
N LYS A 496 -31.61 49.65 -14.04
CA LYS A 496 -33.00 49.91 -14.41
C LYS A 496 -33.94 48.83 -13.88
N GLU A 497 -33.60 47.56 -14.12
CA GLU A 497 -34.51 46.43 -13.90
C GLU A 497 -34.32 45.76 -12.53
N LYS A 498 -33.22 46.09 -11.83
CA LYS A 498 -32.84 45.58 -10.51
C LYS A 498 -33.05 44.06 -10.42
N PRO A 499 -32.26 43.28 -11.18
CA PRO A 499 -32.40 41.84 -11.22
C PRO A 499 -32.02 41.24 -9.87
N HIS A 500 -32.56 40.06 -9.58
CA HIS A 500 -32.25 39.30 -8.37
C HIS A 500 -30.89 38.60 -8.49
N MET A 501 -30.37 38.44 -9.70
CA MET A 501 -29.09 37.81 -10.01
C MET A 501 -28.64 38.17 -11.43
N MET A 502 -27.34 38.07 -11.69
CA MET A 502 -26.77 38.24 -13.03
C MET A 502 -25.86 37.08 -13.41
N THR A 503 -25.99 36.57 -14.64
CA THR A 503 -24.94 35.77 -15.28
C THR A 503 -24.08 36.68 -16.15
N LEU A 504 -22.76 36.49 -16.12
CA LEU A 504 -21.82 37.43 -16.75
C LEU A 504 -20.67 36.70 -17.42
N ASP A 505 -20.52 36.88 -18.73
CA ASP A 505 -19.29 36.49 -19.42
C ASP A 505 -18.17 37.52 -19.22
N ILE A 506 -16.93 37.03 -19.26
CA ILE A 506 -15.72 37.82 -19.07
C ILE A 506 -15.37 38.60 -20.34
N THR A 507 -15.54 37.98 -21.51
CA THR A 507 -15.02 38.45 -22.80
C THR A 507 -16.15 39.07 -23.64
N MET A 508 -16.61 40.26 -23.24
CA MET A 508 -17.64 40.99 -24.00
C MET A 508 -17.08 42.28 -24.66
N PRO A 509 -17.68 42.76 -25.76
CA PRO A 509 -17.40 44.07 -26.34
C PRO A 509 -17.70 45.22 -25.38
N GLY A 510 -16.96 46.32 -25.52
CA GLY A 510 -17.06 47.48 -24.64
C GLY A 510 -16.35 47.23 -23.31
N LYS A 511 -17.08 47.25 -22.20
CA LYS A 511 -16.56 46.87 -20.89
C LYS A 511 -16.49 45.35 -20.76
N SER A 512 -15.34 44.84 -20.33
CA SER A 512 -15.18 43.42 -20.00
C SER A 512 -16.06 43.01 -18.81
N GLY A 513 -16.39 41.72 -18.69
CA GLY A 513 -17.14 41.21 -17.53
C GLY A 513 -16.46 41.48 -16.19
N ILE A 514 -15.12 41.56 -16.18
CA ILE A 514 -14.35 41.93 -14.99
C ILE A 514 -14.63 43.38 -14.60
N GLU A 515 -14.65 44.30 -15.56
CA GLU A 515 -14.96 45.72 -15.33
C GLU A 515 -16.41 45.92 -14.90
N VAL A 516 -17.34 45.15 -15.48
CA VAL A 516 -18.75 45.14 -15.08
C VAL A 516 -18.90 44.66 -13.64
N PHE A 517 -18.25 43.55 -13.27
CA PHE A 517 -18.27 43.02 -11.91
C PHE A 517 -17.71 44.04 -10.89
N GLU A 518 -16.58 44.67 -11.21
CA GLU A 518 -16.02 45.74 -10.36
C GLU A 518 -16.98 46.91 -10.17
N PHE A 519 -17.63 47.32 -11.26
CA PHE A 519 -18.57 48.42 -11.23
C PHE A 519 -19.75 48.09 -10.30
N LEU A 520 -20.31 46.88 -10.42
CA LEU A 520 -21.41 46.43 -9.57
C LEU A 520 -21.02 46.45 -8.10
N LYS A 521 -19.85 45.91 -7.74
CA LYS A 521 -19.41 45.85 -6.34
C LYS A 521 -19.00 47.21 -5.75
N LYS A 522 -18.75 48.23 -6.59
CA LYS A 522 -18.49 49.62 -6.14
C LYS A 522 -19.75 50.48 -6.06
N ASP A 523 -20.82 50.11 -6.76
CA ASP A 523 -22.08 50.85 -6.78
C ASP A 523 -22.95 50.45 -5.56
N PRO A 524 -23.29 51.39 -4.65
CA PRO A 524 -24.07 51.08 -3.46
C PRO A 524 -25.44 50.44 -3.74
N GLU A 525 -26.04 50.71 -4.89
CA GLU A 525 -27.34 50.16 -5.29
C GLU A 525 -27.24 48.77 -5.92
N LEU A 526 -26.08 48.41 -6.47
CA LEU A 526 -25.91 47.17 -7.26
C LEU A 526 -24.99 46.14 -6.59
N GLN A 527 -24.20 46.54 -5.60
CA GLN A 527 -23.21 45.69 -4.93
C GLN A 527 -23.80 44.40 -4.35
N ARG A 528 -25.10 44.42 -4.02
CA ARG A 528 -25.84 43.28 -3.47
C ARG A 528 -26.25 42.25 -4.53
N ILE A 529 -26.30 42.61 -5.81
CA ILE A 529 -26.72 41.68 -6.85
C ILE A 529 -25.66 40.55 -6.92
N PRO A 530 -26.07 39.27 -6.75
CA PRO A 530 -25.16 38.15 -6.90
C PRO A 530 -24.80 37.95 -8.37
N VAL A 531 -23.52 37.69 -8.63
CA VAL A 531 -22.97 37.52 -9.99
C VAL A 531 -22.43 36.10 -10.16
N PHE A 532 -22.90 35.43 -11.21
CA PHE A 532 -22.46 34.11 -11.63
C PHE A 532 -21.70 34.20 -12.94
N ILE A 533 -20.40 33.95 -12.90
CA ILE A 533 -19.55 34.11 -14.08
C ILE A 533 -19.60 32.84 -14.91
N ILE A 534 -19.90 32.99 -16.20
CA ILE A 534 -19.91 31.87 -17.15
C ILE A 534 -18.96 32.22 -18.28
N THR A 535 -17.88 31.47 -18.47
CA THR A 535 -16.85 31.85 -19.44
C THR A 535 -16.30 30.67 -20.25
N GLY A 536 -15.92 30.93 -21.51
CA GLY A 536 -15.22 29.96 -22.36
C GLY A 536 -13.70 29.95 -22.22
N LYS A 537 -13.12 30.76 -21.31
CA LYS A 537 -11.67 30.89 -21.10
C LYS A 537 -11.27 30.60 -19.64
N PRO A 538 -11.17 29.32 -19.25
CA PRO A 538 -10.87 28.91 -17.87
C PRO A 538 -9.54 29.48 -17.34
N GLU A 539 -8.59 29.82 -18.21
CA GLU A 539 -7.34 30.48 -17.86
C GLU A 539 -7.51 31.87 -17.20
N LEU A 540 -8.65 32.54 -17.44
CA LEU A 540 -8.96 33.86 -16.86
C LEU A 540 -9.53 33.75 -15.43
N ARG A 541 -9.80 32.55 -14.93
CA ARG A 541 -10.33 32.29 -13.58
C ARG A 541 -9.46 32.92 -12.48
N LYS A 542 -8.13 32.84 -12.60
CA LYS A 542 -7.19 33.42 -11.61
C LYS A 542 -7.37 34.93 -11.43
N LEU A 543 -7.62 35.66 -12.53
CA LEU A 543 -7.76 37.14 -12.52
C LEU A 543 -8.98 37.62 -11.72
N ILE A 544 -9.94 36.73 -11.48
CA ILE A 544 -11.20 37.02 -10.82
C ILE A 544 -11.16 36.60 -9.34
N TYR A 545 -10.60 35.43 -9.05
CA TYR A 545 -10.52 34.90 -7.69
C TYR A 545 -9.40 35.51 -6.84
N ASP A 546 -8.36 36.10 -7.45
CA ASP A 546 -7.28 36.80 -6.73
C ASP A 546 -7.70 38.20 -6.22
N ARG A 547 -8.99 38.53 -6.30
CA ARG A 547 -9.55 39.84 -5.92
C ARG A 547 -10.14 39.82 -4.52
N PRO A 548 -10.26 40.98 -3.84
CA PRO A 548 -10.75 41.04 -2.46
C PRO A 548 -12.17 40.51 -2.24
N VAL A 549 -13.01 40.58 -3.27
CA VAL A 549 -14.39 40.07 -3.26
C VAL A 549 -14.56 39.18 -4.49
N PRO A 550 -14.60 37.84 -4.34
CA PRO A 550 -14.85 36.94 -5.46
C PRO A 550 -16.33 36.99 -5.87
N PRO A 551 -16.66 36.63 -7.12
CA PRO A 551 -18.04 36.41 -7.55
C PRO A 551 -18.67 35.26 -6.77
N GLU A 552 -19.99 35.30 -6.63
CA GLU A 552 -20.75 34.34 -5.84
C GLU A 552 -20.78 32.95 -6.51
N GLY A 553 -20.60 32.87 -7.82
CA GLY A 553 -20.36 31.60 -8.51
C GLY A 553 -19.59 31.72 -9.82
N TYR A 554 -19.18 30.57 -10.34
CA TYR A 554 -18.40 30.46 -11.57
C TYR A 554 -18.67 29.13 -12.30
N MET A 555 -18.67 29.15 -13.64
CA MET A 555 -18.80 27.96 -14.49
C MET A 555 -18.05 28.13 -15.83
N ASP A 556 -17.48 27.03 -16.33
CA ASP A 556 -16.79 26.99 -17.63
C ASP A 556 -17.76 26.53 -18.74
N LYS A 557 -17.71 27.16 -19.92
CA LYS A 557 -18.40 26.66 -21.13
C LYS A 557 -17.65 25.42 -21.67
N PRO A 558 -18.34 24.38 -22.19
CA PRO A 558 -19.78 24.25 -22.39
C PRO A 558 -20.54 23.89 -21.11
N ILE A 559 -21.75 24.44 -20.94
CA ILE A 559 -22.60 24.21 -19.77
C ILE A 559 -23.77 23.27 -20.11
N THR A 560 -24.22 22.50 -19.12
CA THR A 560 -25.45 21.69 -19.21
C THR A 560 -26.63 22.44 -18.58
N GLU A 561 -27.85 22.15 -19.04
CA GLU A 561 -29.09 22.73 -18.47
C GLU A 561 -29.20 22.43 -16.96
N GLU A 562 -28.99 21.17 -16.58
CA GLU A 562 -29.01 20.70 -15.19
C GLU A 562 -27.98 21.44 -14.32
N GLY A 563 -26.75 21.60 -14.83
CA GLY A 563 -25.68 22.31 -14.13
C GLY A 563 -25.98 23.79 -13.95
N LEU A 564 -26.50 24.46 -14.98
CA LEU A 564 -26.90 25.87 -14.95
C LEU A 564 -28.01 26.12 -13.93
N LEU A 565 -29.09 25.33 -13.98
CA LEU A 565 -30.24 25.47 -13.09
C LEU A 565 -29.87 25.19 -11.63
N PHE A 566 -29.08 24.13 -11.39
CA PHE A 566 -28.63 23.79 -10.05
C PHE A 566 -27.87 24.96 -9.40
N ASN A 567 -26.88 25.51 -10.10
CA ASN A 567 -26.04 26.57 -9.54
C ASN A 567 -26.82 27.89 -9.33
N ILE A 568 -27.66 28.29 -10.29
CA ILE A 568 -28.50 29.50 -10.15
C ILE A 568 -29.47 29.38 -8.97
N LYS A 569 -30.12 28.22 -8.81
CA LYS A 569 -31.06 27.98 -7.70
C LYS A 569 -30.36 28.03 -6.34
N GLN A 570 -29.18 27.41 -6.22
CA GLN A 570 -28.41 27.47 -4.97
C GLN A 570 -27.98 28.90 -4.61
N LEU A 571 -27.54 29.69 -5.60
CA LEU A 571 -27.12 31.07 -5.39
C LEU A 571 -28.29 31.96 -4.94
N LEU A 572 -29.45 31.86 -5.60
CA LEU A 572 -30.66 32.60 -5.20
C LEU A 572 -31.13 32.22 -3.79
N LYS A 573 -31.03 30.94 -3.42
CA LYS A 573 -31.39 30.44 -2.08
C LYS A 573 -30.47 31.02 -1.00
N ILE A 574 -29.15 30.98 -1.22
CA ILE A 574 -28.16 31.53 -0.29
C ILE A 574 -28.40 33.04 -0.11
N HIS A 575 -28.59 33.76 -1.21
CA HIS A 575 -28.81 35.21 -1.18
C HIS A 575 -30.09 35.60 -0.42
N HIS A 576 -31.21 34.93 -0.69
CA HIS A 576 -32.48 35.15 0.01
C HIS A 576 -32.40 34.91 1.52
N HIS A 577 -31.64 33.90 1.95
CA HIS A 577 -31.40 33.64 3.37
C HIS A 577 -30.52 34.71 4.03
N GLN A 578 -29.53 35.24 3.32
CA GLN A 578 -28.69 36.34 3.80
C GLN A 578 -29.49 37.64 3.98
N GLU A 579 -30.33 38.01 3.01
CA GLU A 579 -31.21 39.19 3.12
C GLU A 579 -32.22 39.07 4.27
N LYS A 580 -32.78 37.87 4.49
CA LYS A 580 -33.66 37.60 5.66
C LYS A 580 -32.93 37.63 6.99
N ALA A 581 -31.65 37.27 7.04
CA ALA A 581 -30.85 37.29 8.26
C ALA A 581 -30.41 38.72 8.61
N GLU A 582 -30.13 39.55 7.61
CA GLU A 582 -29.78 40.96 7.78
C GLU A 582 -30.98 41.83 8.15
N SER A 583 -32.16 41.62 7.54
CA SER A 583 -33.38 42.33 7.93
C SER A 583 -33.83 42.04 9.37
N LYS A 584 -33.59 40.81 9.88
CA LYS A 584 -33.80 40.43 11.29
C LYS A 584 -32.78 41.02 12.27
N LYS A 585 -31.65 41.57 11.81
CA LYS A 585 -30.66 42.27 12.65
C LYS A 585 -30.92 43.78 12.73
N GLN A 586 -31.80 44.32 11.89
CA GLN A 586 -32.19 45.74 11.87
C GLN A 586 -33.58 46.02 12.47
N THR A 587 -34.27 44.97 12.93
CA THR A 587 -35.46 45.04 13.79
C THR A 587 -35.09 44.63 15.20
#